data_AF-A0A959WNF6-F1
#
_entry.id   AF-A0A959WNF6-F1
#
_cell.length_a   1.000
_cell.length_b   1.000
_cell.length_c   1.000
_cell.angle_alpha   90.00
_cell.angle_beta   90.00
_cell.angle_gamma   90.00
#
_symmetry.space_group_name_H-M   'P 1'
#
loop_
_entity.id
_entity.type
_entity.pdbx_description
1 polymer ?
#
loop_
_entity_poly.entity_id
_entity_poly.type
_entity_poly.pdbx_seq_one_letter_code
_entity_poly.pdbx_strand_id
1 'polypeptide(L)'
;MNAERSLPTTPARRPRTLALMGTAMLAAAIVTTPAVTAPPPTAKIDALPTFTEAMDILRQREALVQTNSQARTDIRWLLKAERLTRGRRVPAGRRYTIERVIQVNAWWFRSRGAPRQRVILHGSDGVLFNYHWGVGFVFNPVATAGRWQKLNAKVSVVQLAKSLAPFAVQRRYGNKRWLAFEYYDDRDRPGEFIPGTSAMAQARVAQIFANAWTKTGDRRYPSMATRTMRFFSIPTRAQG
;
A
#
# COMPACT_ATOMS: atom_id res chain seq x y z
N MET A 1 44.56 -23.43 52.56
CA MET A 1 43.83 -22.16 52.78
C MET A 1 42.77 -22.02 51.71
N ASN A 2 41.50 -22.12 52.12
CA ASN A 2 40.27 -21.48 51.59
C ASN A 2 39.97 -21.59 50.08
N ALA A 3 38.76 -21.93 49.60
CA ALA A 3 37.45 -21.98 50.23
C ALA A 3 36.53 -22.89 49.41
N GLU A 4 35.73 -23.68 50.12
CA GLU A 4 34.58 -24.43 49.61
C GLU A 4 33.49 -23.45 49.15
N ARG A 5 32.97 -23.63 47.94
CA ARG A 5 31.74 -22.97 47.48
C ARG A 5 30.58 -23.96 47.58
N SER A 6 29.71 -23.71 48.55
CA SER A 6 28.44 -24.39 48.75
C SER A 6 27.48 -24.14 47.59
N LEU A 7 26.88 -25.22 47.06
CA LEU A 7 25.81 -25.18 46.07
C LEU A 7 24.46 -24.95 46.76
N PRO A 8 23.55 -24.13 46.19
CA PRO A 8 22.20 -23.96 46.73
C PRO A 8 21.31 -25.17 46.44
N THR A 9 20.66 -25.66 47.50
CA THR A 9 19.64 -26.71 47.47
C THR A 9 18.34 -26.20 46.84
N THR A 10 17.86 -26.91 45.83
CA THR A 10 16.58 -26.64 45.15
C THR A 10 15.44 -27.29 45.92
N PRO A 11 14.36 -26.58 46.30
CA PRO A 11 13.21 -27.21 46.95
C PRO A 11 12.37 -28.01 45.94
N ALA A 12 11.96 -29.20 46.38
CA ALA A 12 11.17 -30.17 45.63
C ALA A 12 9.78 -29.63 45.24
N ARG A 13 9.45 -29.70 43.95
CA ARG A 13 8.10 -29.44 43.42
C ARG A 13 7.19 -30.64 43.70
N ARG A 14 6.08 -30.41 44.41
CA ARG A 14 5.00 -31.39 44.59
C ARG A 14 4.29 -31.67 43.25
N PRO A 15 3.93 -32.92 42.94
CA PRO A 15 3.15 -33.26 41.76
C PRO A 15 1.70 -32.79 41.95
N ARG A 16 1.22 -31.94 41.03
CA ARG A 16 -0.21 -31.64 40.89
C ARG A 16 -0.84 -32.72 40.03
N THR A 17 -1.71 -33.51 40.65
CA THR A 17 -2.59 -34.48 40.00
C THR A 17 -3.53 -33.73 39.04
N LEU A 18 -3.33 -33.91 37.74
CA LEU A 18 -4.21 -33.42 36.68
C LEU A 18 -5.32 -34.45 36.48
N ALA A 19 -6.54 -34.12 36.90
CA ALA A 19 -7.73 -34.85 36.52
C ALA A 19 -8.07 -34.51 35.05
N LEU A 20 -7.74 -35.41 34.12
CA LEU A 20 -8.27 -35.38 32.77
C LEU A 20 -9.71 -35.92 32.80
N MET A 21 -10.70 -35.03 32.85
CA MET A 21 -12.05 -35.36 32.39
C MET A 21 -12.18 -34.95 30.92
N GLY A 22 -12.00 -35.94 30.04
CA GLY A 22 -12.23 -35.80 28.61
C GLY A 22 -13.72 -35.69 28.31
N THR A 23 -14.15 -34.48 27.95
CA THR A 23 -15.45 -34.28 27.28
C THR A 23 -15.15 -34.13 25.80
N ALA A 24 -15.42 -35.18 25.03
CA ALA A 24 -15.34 -35.13 23.57
C ALA A 24 -16.52 -34.30 23.04
N MET A 25 -16.34 -32.99 22.91
CA MET A 25 -17.25 -32.16 22.14
C MET A 25 -17.03 -32.45 20.65
N LEU A 26 -17.98 -33.14 20.01
CA LEU A 26 -18.13 -33.07 18.57
C LEU A 26 -18.53 -31.64 18.20
N ALA A 27 -17.55 -30.82 17.84
CA ALA A 27 -17.80 -29.54 17.19
C ALA A 27 -18.27 -29.81 15.76
N ALA A 28 -19.58 -29.74 15.53
CA ALA A 28 -20.13 -29.67 14.18
C ALA A 28 -19.58 -28.39 13.53
N ALA A 29 -18.63 -28.55 12.61
CA ALA A 29 -18.11 -27.45 11.82
C ALA A 29 -19.24 -26.95 10.90
N ILE A 30 -19.91 -25.87 11.30
CA ILE A 30 -20.81 -25.14 10.42
C ILE A 30 -19.92 -24.56 9.31
N VAL A 31 -19.91 -25.22 8.15
CA VAL A 31 -19.33 -24.68 6.92
C VAL A 31 -20.24 -23.54 6.50
N THR A 32 -19.99 -22.35 7.04
CA THR A 32 -20.58 -21.12 6.53
C THR A 32 -20.01 -20.92 5.13
N THR A 33 -20.86 -21.07 4.12
CA THR A 33 -20.51 -20.66 2.76
C THR A 33 -20.15 -19.17 2.82
N PRO A 34 -18.94 -18.76 2.39
CA PRO A 34 -18.55 -17.37 2.47
C PRO A 34 -19.56 -16.55 1.68
N ALA A 35 -20.18 -15.57 2.34
CA ALA A 35 -21.12 -14.68 1.68
C ALA A 35 -20.43 -14.06 0.46
N VAL A 36 -21.00 -14.28 -0.72
CA VAL A 36 -20.52 -13.68 -1.97
C VAL A 36 -20.79 -12.19 -1.87
N THR A 37 -19.80 -11.44 -1.40
CA THR A 37 -19.87 -9.99 -1.32
C THR A 37 -19.79 -9.43 -2.73
N ALA A 38 -20.75 -8.58 -3.08
CA ALA A 38 -20.75 -7.87 -4.36
C ALA A 38 -19.40 -7.12 -4.53
N PRO A 39 -18.85 -7.05 -5.75
CA PRO A 39 -17.62 -6.32 -5.99
C PRO A 39 -17.81 -4.84 -5.59
N PRO A 40 -16.79 -4.18 -5.04
CA PRO A 40 -16.90 -2.77 -4.69
C PRO A 40 -17.17 -1.94 -5.95
N PRO A 41 -17.95 -0.84 -5.84
CA PRO A 41 -18.17 0.08 -6.94
C PRO A 41 -16.85 0.64 -7.49
N THR A 42 -16.86 0.93 -8.79
CA THR A 42 -15.71 1.46 -9.51
C THR A 42 -16.06 2.81 -10.15
N ALA A 43 -15.07 3.68 -10.28
CA ALA A 43 -15.21 4.93 -11.02
C ALA A 43 -13.97 5.20 -11.89
N LYS A 44 -14.21 5.67 -13.11
CA LYS A 44 -13.17 6.01 -14.07
C LYS A 44 -12.68 7.44 -13.84
N ILE A 45 -11.37 7.62 -13.83
CA ILE A 45 -10.73 8.94 -13.83
C ILE A 45 -10.60 9.40 -15.28
N ASP A 46 -11.10 10.59 -15.59
CA ASP A 46 -11.06 11.21 -16.92
C ASP A 46 -9.78 12.04 -17.11
N ALA A 47 -9.68 13.18 -16.43
CA ALA A 47 -8.57 14.12 -16.48
C ALA A 47 -8.24 14.58 -15.06
N LEU A 48 -6.96 14.48 -14.71
CA LEU A 48 -6.49 14.89 -13.39
C LEU A 48 -6.01 16.34 -13.44
N PRO A 49 -6.30 17.13 -12.40
CA PRO A 49 -5.73 18.47 -12.26
C PRO A 49 -4.20 18.39 -12.18
N THR A 50 -3.52 19.47 -12.53
CA THR A 50 -2.11 19.65 -12.18
C THR A 50 -1.94 19.59 -10.65
N PHE A 51 -0.71 19.37 -10.18
CA PHE A 51 -0.48 19.29 -8.73
C PHE A 51 -0.87 20.58 -8.00
N THR A 52 -0.58 21.75 -8.58
CA THR A 52 -0.95 23.05 -8.02
C THR A 52 -2.46 23.22 -7.94
N GLU A 53 -3.18 22.99 -9.05
CA GLU A 53 -4.64 23.03 -9.07
C GLU A 53 -5.27 22.05 -8.08
N ALA A 54 -4.69 20.85 -7.95
CA ALA A 54 -5.16 19.84 -7.01
C ALA A 54 -5.10 20.36 -5.56
N MET A 55 -4.01 21.04 -5.20
CA MET A 55 -3.86 21.61 -3.87
C MET A 55 -4.87 22.73 -3.60
N ASP A 56 -5.14 23.58 -4.59
CA ASP A 56 -6.12 24.66 -4.45
C ASP A 56 -7.55 24.12 -4.33
N ILE A 57 -7.90 23.12 -5.14
CA ILE A 57 -9.17 22.40 -5.02
C ILE A 57 -9.34 21.81 -3.62
N LEU A 58 -8.32 21.14 -3.08
CA LEU A 58 -8.39 20.53 -1.75
C LEU A 58 -8.54 21.57 -0.65
N ARG A 59 -7.82 22.71 -0.71
CA ARG A 59 -7.96 23.80 0.28
C ARG A 59 -9.33 24.45 0.24
N GLN A 60 -9.84 24.78 -0.96
CA GLN A 60 -11.19 25.32 -1.14
C GLN A 60 -12.23 24.33 -0.61
N ARG A 61 -12.07 23.05 -0.93
CA ARG A 61 -12.98 22.02 -0.46
C ARG A 61 -12.94 21.83 1.04
N GLU A 62 -11.77 21.89 1.68
CA GLU A 62 -11.64 21.81 3.15
C GLU A 62 -12.46 22.90 3.86
N ALA A 63 -12.50 24.11 3.30
CA ALA A 63 -13.24 25.24 3.85
C ALA A 63 -14.76 25.07 3.75
N LEU A 64 -15.23 24.33 2.74
CA LEU A 64 -16.66 24.16 2.44
C LEU A 64 -17.29 22.91 3.09
N VAL A 65 -16.49 21.89 3.42
CA VAL A 65 -17.01 20.66 4.02
C VAL A 65 -17.27 20.81 5.53
N GLN A 66 -18.30 20.12 6.03
CA GLN A 66 -18.65 20.11 7.45
C GLN A 66 -17.45 19.71 8.33
N THR A 67 -17.27 20.38 9.47
CA THR A 67 -16.11 20.25 10.37
C THR A 67 -15.84 18.81 10.82
N ASN A 68 -16.89 18.05 11.12
CA ASN A 68 -16.78 16.68 11.64
C ASN A 68 -17.04 15.61 10.57
N SER A 69 -16.85 15.95 9.28
CA SER A 69 -17.09 15.01 8.18
C SER A 69 -15.84 14.19 7.82
N GLN A 70 -16.06 12.97 7.34
CA GLN A 70 -15.02 12.09 6.80
C GLN A 70 -14.22 12.77 5.67
N ALA A 71 -14.89 13.53 4.81
CA ALA A 71 -14.24 14.27 3.73
C ALA A 71 -13.22 15.27 4.27
N ARG A 72 -13.52 15.96 5.38
CA ARG A 72 -12.58 16.90 5.99
C ARG A 72 -11.34 16.19 6.55
N THR A 73 -11.53 15.04 7.20
CA THR A 73 -10.43 14.21 7.70
C THR A 73 -9.51 13.77 6.56
N ASP A 74 -10.08 13.22 5.48
CA ASP A 74 -9.32 12.77 4.30
C ASP A 74 -8.55 13.94 3.67
N ILE A 75 -9.21 15.08 3.46
CA ILE A 75 -8.60 16.28 2.87
C ILE A 75 -7.45 16.80 3.73
N ARG A 76 -7.63 16.88 5.06
CA ARG A 76 -6.55 17.31 5.97
C ARG A 76 -5.35 16.38 5.95
N TRP A 77 -5.58 15.07 5.84
CA TRP A 77 -4.50 14.12 5.67
C TRP A 77 -3.71 14.43 4.39
N LEU A 78 -4.39 14.63 3.26
CA LEU A 78 -3.75 14.97 1.97
C LEU A 78 -2.98 16.30 2.03
N LEU A 79 -3.51 17.33 2.69
CA LEU A 79 -2.82 18.60 2.89
C LEU A 79 -1.58 18.44 3.80
N LYS A 80 -1.57 17.48 4.73
CA LYS A 80 -0.37 17.09 5.49
C LYS A 80 0.62 16.31 4.62
N ALA A 81 0.14 15.44 3.72
CA ALA A 81 0.95 14.65 2.77
C ALA A 81 1.88 15.53 1.94
N GLU A 82 1.35 16.67 1.50
CA GLU A 82 2.06 17.60 0.63
C GLU A 82 3.38 18.09 1.24
N ARG A 83 3.46 18.23 2.57
CA ARG A 83 4.72 18.61 3.23
C ARG A 83 5.83 17.58 2.99
N LEU A 84 5.47 16.32 2.75
CA LEU A 84 6.42 15.25 2.45
C LEU A 84 6.95 15.28 1.01
N THR A 85 6.38 16.07 0.11
CA THR A 85 6.90 16.19 -1.27
C THR A 85 7.97 17.28 -1.39
N ARG A 86 7.92 18.29 -0.50
CA ARG A 86 8.74 19.52 -0.54
C ARG A 86 10.20 19.33 -0.08
N GLY A 87 10.56 18.20 0.51
CA GLY A 87 11.93 17.95 0.97
C GLY A 87 12.91 17.63 -0.17
N ARG A 88 14.11 18.24 -0.15
CA ARG A 88 15.22 17.93 -1.10
C ARG A 88 15.64 16.44 -1.10
N ARG A 89 15.38 15.72 -0.01
CA ARG A 89 15.79 14.31 0.18
C ARG A 89 14.70 13.29 -0.14
N VAL A 90 13.53 13.73 -0.61
CA VAL A 90 12.41 12.84 -0.90
C VAL A 90 12.70 12.08 -2.19
N PRO A 91 12.71 10.73 -2.18
CA PRO A 91 12.91 9.97 -3.40
C PRO A 91 11.88 10.33 -4.47
N ALA A 92 12.32 10.44 -5.73
CA ALA A 92 11.45 10.88 -6.83
C ALA A 92 10.16 10.05 -6.96
N GLY A 93 10.24 8.72 -6.85
CA GLY A 93 9.05 7.87 -6.92
C GLY A 93 8.06 8.06 -5.76
N ARG A 94 8.58 8.41 -4.57
CA ARG A 94 7.73 8.74 -3.41
C ARG A 94 7.00 10.04 -3.64
N ARG A 95 7.73 11.08 -4.09
CA ARG A 95 7.14 12.36 -4.49
C ARG A 95 6.04 12.14 -5.53
N TYR A 96 6.34 11.42 -6.61
CA TYR A 96 5.37 11.11 -7.67
C TYR A 96 4.13 10.40 -7.13
N THR A 97 4.30 9.40 -6.25
CA THR A 97 3.17 8.66 -5.65
C THR A 97 2.26 9.58 -4.85
N ILE A 98 2.84 10.44 -4.01
CA ILE A 98 2.08 11.38 -3.17
C ILE A 98 1.38 12.44 -4.03
N GLU A 99 2.09 13.04 -4.99
CA GLU A 99 1.50 14.01 -5.92
C GLU A 99 0.33 13.40 -6.70
N ARG A 100 0.49 12.18 -7.21
CA ARG A 100 -0.56 11.46 -7.92
C ARG A 100 -1.77 11.19 -7.03
N VAL A 101 -1.54 10.78 -5.78
CA VAL A 101 -2.61 10.57 -4.78
C VAL A 101 -3.37 11.88 -4.51
N ILE A 102 -2.65 13.00 -4.34
CA ILE A 102 -3.26 14.32 -4.16
C ILE A 102 -4.14 14.69 -5.36
N GLN A 103 -3.63 14.53 -6.59
CA GLN A 103 -4.39 14.82 -7.82
C GLN A 103 -5.67 14.00 -7.92
N VAL A 104 -5.60 12.69 -7.65
CA VAL A 104 -6.76 11.78 -7.70
C VAL A 104 -7.82 12.18 -6.68
N ASN A 105 -7.41 12.53 -5.47
CA ASN A 105 -8.35 12.96 -4.45
C ASN A 105 -8.96 14.33 -4.76
N ALA A 106 -8.18 15.28 -5.26
CA ALA A 106 -8.72 16.57 -5.71
C ALA A 106 -9.77 16.37 -6.80
N TRP A 107 -9.49 15.51 -7.79
CA TRP A 107 -10.44 15.14 -8.83
C TRP A 107 -11.76 14.58 -8.29
N TRP A 108 -11.70 13.76 -7.23
CA TRP A 108 -12.91 13.23 -6.59
C TRP A 108 -13.64 14.30 -5.79
N PHE A 109 -12.95 14.94 -4.85
CA PHE A 109 -13.53 15.85 -3.88
C PHE A 109 -13.98 17.19 -4.48
N ARG A 110 -13.56 17.55 -5.71
CA ARG A 110 -14.07 18.74 -6.42
C ARG A 110 -15.60 18.77 -6.55
N SER A 111 -16.23 17.59 -6.63
CA SER A 111 -17.68 17.47 -6.86
C SER A 111 -18.37 16.45 -5.97
N ARG A 112 -17.62 15.69 -5.16
CA ARG A 112 -18.15 14.58 -4.34
C ARG A 112 -17.79 14.74 -2.87
N GLY A 113 -18.54 14.04 -2.02
CA GLY A 113 -18.17 13.80 -0.63
C GLY A 113 -17.28 12.56 -0.48
N ALA A 114 -16.87 12.26 0.75
CA ALA A 114 -16.23 10.99 1.07
C ALA A 114 -17.16 9.80 0.74
N PRO A 115 -16.67 8.76 0.05
CA PRO A 115 -17.44 7.54 -0.14
C PRO A 115 -17.91 6.92 1.19
N ARG A 116 -19.17 6.47 1.22
CA ARG A 116 -19.74 5.73 2.37
C ARG A 116 -19.35 4.26 2.42
N GLN A 117 -18.65 3.78 1.39
CA GLN A 117 -18.23 2.39 1.22
C GLN A 117 -16.90 2.34 0.47
N ARG A 118 -16.33 1.15 0.35
CA ARG A 118 -15.14 0.93 -0.47
C ARG A 118 -15.43 1.30 -1.93
N VAL A 119 -14.57 2.13 -2.51
CA VAL A 119 -14.60 2.50 -3.94
C VAL A 119 -13.22 2.27 -4.52
N ILE A 120 -13.17 1.82 -5.77
CA ILE A 120 -11.94 1.73 -6.55
C ILE A 120 -12.01 2.77 -7.66
N LEU A 121 -10.96 3.59 -7.79
CA LEU A 121 -10.77 4.44 -8.95
C LEU A 121 -9.79 3.78 -9.91
N HIS A 122 -10.02 3.96 -11.20
CA HIS A 122 -9.10 3.49 -12.24
C HIS A 122 -8.86 4.58 -13.29
N GLY A 123 -7.59 4.82 -13.60
CA GLY A 123 -7.17 5.73 -14.67
C GLY A 123 -7.17 5.05 -16.04
N SER A 124 -7.15 5.88 -17.09
CA SER A 124 -6.88 5.43 -18.46
C SER A 124 -5.45 4.85 -18.64
N ASP A 125 -4.55 5.18 -17.72
CA ASP A 125 -3.20 4.65 -17.60
C ASP A 125 -3.12 3.27 -16.93
N GLY A 126 -4.26 2.75 -16.44
CA GLY A 126 -4.40 1.46 -15.79
C GLY A 126 -4.03 1.42 -14.31
N VAL A 127 -3.67 2.56 -13.71
CA VAL A 127 -3.35 2.65 -12.29
C VAL A 127 -4.63 2.66 -11.47
N LEU A 128 -4.65 1.85 -10.41
CA LEU A 128 -5.80 1.69 -9.53
C LEU A 128 -5.56 2.36 -8.17
N PHE A 129 -6.60 3.01 -7.65
CA PHE A 129 -6.59 3.65 -6.33
C PHE A 129 -7.75 3.12 -5.51
N ASN A 130 -7.50 2.79 -4.24
CA ASN A 130 -8.55 2.36 -3.32
C ASN A 130 -8.87 3.47 -2.34
N TYR A 131 -10.14 3.61 -2.00
CA TYR A 131 -10.55 4.50 -0.92
C TYR A 131 -10.30 3.90 0.47
N HIS A 132 -9.72 4.70 1.36
CA HIS A 132 -9.50 4.39 2.77
C HIS A 132 -10.00 5.57 3.63
N TRP A 133 -10.81 5.26 4.64
CA TRP A 133 -11.27 6.25 5.61
C TRP A 133 -10.11 6.86 6.38
N GLY A 134 -10.10 8.19 6.48
CA GLY A 134 -9.12 9.00 7.19
C GLY A 134 -7.98 9.48 6.29
N VAL A 135 -7.96 9.03 5.04
CA VAL A 135 -6.81 9.15 4.14
C VAL A 135 -7.23 9.60 2.73
N GLY A 136 -8.34 9.07 2.23
CA GLY A 136 -8.76 9.28 0.85
C GLY A 136 -8.42 8.10 -0.07
N PHE A 137 -8.31 8.36 -1.36
CA PHE A 137 -7.88 7.39 -2.35
C PHE A 137 -6.35 7.25 -2.36
N VAL A 138 -5.83 6.04 -2.22
CA VAL A 138 -4.38 5.76 -2.25
C VAL A 138 -4.02 4.79 -3.36
N PHE A 139 -2.80 4.92 -3.88
CA PHE A 139 -2.28 4.02 -4.90
C PHE A 139 -2.27 2.57 -4.39
N ASN A 140 -2.85 1.65 -5.17
CA ASN A 140 -2.83 0.23 -4.87
C ASN A 140 -1.96 -0.53 -5.89
N PRO A 141 -0.67 -0.78 -5.58
CA PRO A 141 0.23 -1.48 -6.50
C PRO A 141 -0.17 -2.95 -6.71
N VAL A 142 -0.74 -3.61 -5.70
CA VAL A 142 -1.18 -5.02 -5.81
C VAL A 142 -2.34 -5.14 -6.81
N ALA A 143 -3.38 -4.32 -6.63
CA ALA A 143 -4.54 -4.34 -7.51
C ALA A 143 -4.17 -3.91 -8.94
N THR A 144 -3.32 -2.88 -9.05
CA THR A 144 -2.83 -2.37 -10.34
C THR A 144 -2.07 -3.47 -11.09
N ALA A 145 -1.06 -4.08 -10.45
CA ALA A 145 -0.21 -5.07 -11.09
C ALA A 145 -0.91 -6.42 -11.28
N GLY A 146 -1.82 -6.78 -10.37
CA GLY A 146 -2.65 -7.98 -10.44
C GLY A 146 -3.81 -7.89 -11.43
N ARG A 147 -4.01 -6.74 -12.09
CA ARG A 147 -5.13 -6.48 -13.01
C ARG A 147 -6.49 -6.79 -12.39
N TRP A 148 -6.69 -6.32 -11.16
CA TRP A 148 -7.86 -6.70 -10.35
C TRP A 148 -9.17 -6.50 -11.09
N GLN A 149 -10.02 -7.53 -11.10
CA GLN A 149 -11.34 -7.56 -11.76
C GLN A 149 -11.31 -7.06 -13.22
N LYS A 150 -10.18 -7.23 -13.91
CA LYS A 150 -9.99 -6.77 -15.30
C LYS A 150 -10.17 -5.25 -15.48
N LEU A 151 -10.10 -4.45 -14.40
CA LEU A 151 -10.34 -3.00 -14.43
C LEU A 151 -9.34 -2.24 -15.30
N ASN A 152 -8.14 -2.78 -15.48
CA ASN A 152 -7.13 -2.27 -16.41
C ASN A 152 -6.78 -3.28 -17.53
N ALA A 153 -7.66 -4.23 -17.83
CA ALA A 153 -7.40 -5.26 -18.85
C ALA A 153 -7.17 -4.68 -20.25
N LYS A 154 -7.81 -3.55 -20.58
CA LYS A 154 -7.65 -2.84 -21.85
C LYS A 154 -6.28 -2.14 -21.99
N VAL A 155 -5.54 -1.97 -20.89
CA VAL A 155 -4.21 -1.36 -20.88
C VAL A 155 -3.17 -2.43 -21.20
N SER A 156 -2.39 -2.21 -22.26
CA SER A 156 -1.33 -3.13 -22.66
C SER A 156 -0.28 -3.25 -21.55
N VAL A 157 0.44 -4.38 -21.50
CA VAL A 157 1.49 -4.56 -20.48
C VAL A 157 2.60 -3.51 -20.59
N VAL A 158 2.91 -3.07 -21.81
CA VAL A 158 3.90 -2.02 -22.08
C VAL A 158 3.43 -0.67 -21.56
N GLN A 159 2.17 -0.32 -21.82
CA GLN A 159 1.59 0.93 -21.30
C GLN A 159 1.54 0.90 -19.78
N LEU A 160 1.11 -0.22 -19.18
CA LEU A 160 1.06 -0.36 -17.71
C LEU A 160 2.46 -0.27 -17.09
N ALA A 161 3.47 -0.88 -17.71
CA ALA A 161 4.87 -0.75 -17.28
C ALA A 161 5.33 0.71 -17.33
N LYS A 162 5.01 1.44 -18.41
CA LYS A 162 5.31 2.88 -18.53
C LYS A 162 4.60 3.68 -17.43
N SER A 163 3.33 3.40 -17.14
CA SER A 163 2.54 4.08 -16.10
C SER A 163 3.08 3.80 -14.69
N LEU A 164 3.58 2.59 -14.43
CA LEU A 164 4.11 2.21 -13.12
C LEU A 164 5.52 2.76 -12.87
N ALA A 165 6.34 2.93 -13.90
CA ALA A 165 7.75 3.29 -13.73
C ALA A 165 7.99 4.54 -12.85
N PRO A 166 7.20 5.63 -12.94
CA PRO A 166 7.35 6.80 -12.07
C PRO A 166 7.06 6.55 -10.58
N PHE A 167 6.30 5.51 -10.22
CA PHE A 167 6.03 5.16 -8.82
C PHE A 167 7.20 4.44 -8.14
N ALA A 168 8.21 4.01 -8.90
CA ALA A 168 9.29 3.21 -8.38
C ALA A 168 10.19 4.03 -7.42
N VAL A 169 10.18 3.68 -6.14
CA VAL A 169 11.02 4.34 -5.13
C VAL A 169 12.37 3.66 -5.06
N GLN A 170 13.42 4.39 -5.43
CA GLN A 170 14.78 3.89 -5.29
C GLN A 170 15.21 3.89 -3.82
N ARG A 171 15.60 2.70 -3.34
CA ARG A 171 16.12 2.49 -1.98
C ARG A 171 17.49 1.81 -2.00
N ARG A 172 18.18 1.85 -0.86
CA ARG A 172 19.51 1.24 -0.66
C ARG A 172 19.54 0.46 0.64
N TYR A 173 20.20 -0.69 0.63
CA TYR A 173 20.58 -1.43 1.84
C TYR A 173 21.98 -2.01 1.64
N GLY A 174 22.95 -1.52 2.41
CA GLY A 174 24.38 -1.75 2.14
C GLY A 174 24.75 -1.30 0.72
N ASN A 175 25.42 -2.18 -0.03
CA ASN A 175 25.77 -1.96 -1.44
C ASN A 175 24.63 -2.27 -2.43
N LYS A 176 23.48 -2.78 -1.97
CA LYS A 176 22.37 -3.19 -2.84
C LYS A 176 21.41 -2.03 -3.11
N ARG A 177 21.26 -1.66 -4.38
CA ARG A 177 20.19 -0.76 -4.88
C ARG A 177 19.00 -1.59 -5.32
N TRP A 178 17.80 -1.20 -4.88
CA TRP A 178 16.54 -1.87 -5.21
C TRP A 178 15.42 -0.84 -5.46
N LEU A 179 14.27 -1.31 -5.95
CA LEU A 179 13.08 -0.50 -6.19
C LEU A 179 11.92 -0.99 -5.31
N ALA A 180 11.24 -0.05 -4.67
CA ALA A 180 10.03 -0.29 -3.89
C ALA A 180 8.84 0.37 -4.56
N PHE A 181 7.77 -0.38 -4.75
CA PHE A 181 6.43 0.17 -5.00
C PHE A 181 5.72 0.38 -3.67
N GLU A 182 5.71 1.63 -3.21
CA GLU A 182 5.17 2.04 -1.91
C GLU A 182 3.66 2.29 -1.98
N TYR A 183 2.97 2.02 -0.88
CA TYR A 183 1.58 2.42 -0.66
C TYR A 183 1.42 2.95 0.77
N TYR A 184 0.32 3.65 1.04
CA TYR A 184 0.09 4.39 2.29
C TYR A 184 -1.29 4.05 2.87
N ASP A 185 -1.52 2.78 3.18
CA ASP A 185 -2.78 2.27 3.76
C ASP A 185 -2.58 1.52 5.08
N ASP A 186 -1.57 1.91 5.86
CA ASP A 186 -1.26 1.31 7.17
C ASP A 186 -2.51 1.33 8.07
N ARG A 187 -3.06 0.13 8.31
CA ARG A 187 -4.29 -0.07 9.08
C ARG A 187 -4.08 0.10 10.58
N ASP A 188 -2.85 -0.16 11.05
CA ASP A 188 -2.51 -0.11 12.47
C ASP A 188 -2.19 1.33 12.89
N ARG A 189 -1.78 2.17 11.94
CA ARG A 189 -1.51 3.60 12.14
C ARG A 189 -2.27 4.46 11.14
N PRO A 190 -3.61 4.47 11.23
CA PRO A 190 -4.44 5.27 10.33
C PRO A 190 -4.08 6.75 10.49
N GLY A 191 -3.80 7.42 9.37
CA GLY A 191 -3.45 8.84 9.36
C GLY A 191 -1.94 9.14 9.42
N GLU A 192 -1.09 8.12 9.59
CA GLU A 192 0.37 8.27 9.44
C GLU A 192 0.82 8.05 8.00
N PHE A 193 1.89 8.75 7.59
CA PHE A 193 2.49 8.61 6.27
C PHE A 193 3.64 7.61 6.31
N ILE A 194 3.31 6.36 6.58
CA ILE A 194 4.31 5.30 6.64
C ILE A 194 4.25 4.49 5.36
N PRO A 195 5.35 4.44 4.59
CA PRO A 195 5.37 3.70 3.34
C PRO A 195 5.34 2.19 3.62
N GLY A 196 4.24 1.55 3.25
CA GLY A 196 4.09 0.11 3.16
C GLY A 196 4.65 -0.43 1.84
N THR A 197 5.04 -1.71 1.82
CA THR A 197 5.39 -2.44 0.60
C THR A 197 4.81 -3.85 0.65
N SER A 198 4.47 -4.41 -0.52
CA SER A 198 3.91 -5.77 -0.63
C SER A 198 4.79 -6.63 -1.50
N ALA A 199 5.19 -7.80 -0.99
CA ALA A 199 5.90 -8.82 -1.76
C ALA A 199 5.17 -9.19 -3.04
N MET A 200 3.84 -9.38 -2.95
CA MET A 200 3.00 -9.68 -4.12
C MET A 200 3.04 -8.54 -5.15
N ALA A 201 2.96 -7.29 -4.70
CA ALA A 201 3.12 -6.14 -5.60
C ALA A 201 4.49 -6.15 -6.28
N GLN A 202 5.59 -6.29 -5.53
CA GLN A 202 6.94 -6.28 -6.11
C GLN A 202 7.10 -7.37 -7.18
N ALA A 203 6.66 -8.60 -6.90
CA ALA A 203 6.75 -9.71 -7.84
C ALA A 203 5.94 -9.45 -9.12
N ARG A 204 4.68 -9.00 -9.00
CA ARG A 204 3.82 -8.73 -10.16
C ARG A 204 4.31 -7.54 -10.98
N VAL A 205 4.82 -6.49 -10.34
CA VAL A 205 5.40 -5.35 -11.04
C VAL A 205 6.70 -5.75 -11.77
N ALA A 206 7.55 -6.57 -11.15
CA ALA A 206 8.73 -7.11 -11.82
C ALA A 206 8.35 -7.95 -13.05
N GLN A 207 7.30 -8.77 -12.96
CA GLN A 207 6.77 -9.54 -14.09
C GLN A 207 6.26 -8.61 -15.21
N ILE A 208 5.55 -7.52 -14.87
CA ILE A 208 5.10 -6.52 -15.85
C ILE A 208 6.28 -5.92 -16.60
N PHE A 209 7.35 -5.53 -15.90
CA PHE A 209 8.56 -5.00 -16.54
C PHE A 209 9.25 -6.05 -17.41
N ALA A 210 9.41 -7.29 -16.94
CA ALA A 210 9.99 -8.37 -17.75
C ALA A 210 9.17 -8.64 -19.02
N ASN A 211 7.84 -8.61 -18.95
CA ASN A 211 6.96 -8.73 -20.11
C ASN A 211 7.02 -7.51 -21.05
N ALA A 212 7.22 -6.31 -20.51
CA ALA A 212 7.41 -5.13 -21.34
C ALA A 212 8.72 -5.22 -22.14
N TRP A 213 9.80 -5.72 -21.53
CA TRP A 213 11.07 -6.02 -22.21
C TRP A 213 10.89 -6.96 -23.40
N THR A 214 10.22 -8.10 -23.21
CA THR A 214 10.04 -9.10 -24.29
C THR A 214 9.21 -8.56 -25.45
N LYS A 215 8.41 -7.51 -25.23
CA LYS A 215 7.59 -6.87 -26.26
C LYS A 215 8.25 -5.68 -26.95
N THR A 216 9.16 -4.97 -26.29
CA THR A 216 9.73 -3.72 -26.83
C THR A 216 11.23 -3.74 -27.07
N GLY A 217 11.98 -4.64 -26.44
CA GLY A 217 13.45 -4.56 -26.45
C GLY A 217 14.02 -3.33 -25.74
N ASP A 218 13.27 -2.65 -24.87
CA ASP A 218 13.76 -1.48 -24.12
C ASP A 218 14.52 -1.90 -22.85
N ARG A 219 15.84 -1.67 -22.85
CA ARG A 219 16.77 -2.09 -21.78
C ARG A 219 16.48 -1.49 -20.40
N ARG A 220 15.63 -0.47 -20.30
CA ARG A 220 15.19 0.07 -19.00
C ARG A 220 14.37 -0.97 -18.23
N TYR A 221 13.50 -1.71 -18.92
CA TYR A 221 12.59 -2.67 -18.29
C TYR A 221 13.28 -3.86 -17.59
N PRO A 222 14.25 -4.58 -18.18
CA PRO A 222 14.93 -5.64 -17.45
C PRO A 222 15.68 -5.09 -16.22
N SER A 223 16.28 -3.90 -16.31
CA SER A 223 16.90 -3.23 -15.15
C SER A 223 15.89 -2.94 -14.02
N MET A 224 14.69 -2.44 -14.36
CA MET A 224 13.62 -2.22 -13.39
C MET A 224 13.11 -3.53 -12.79
N ALA A 225 12.90 -4.57 -13.60
CA ALA A 225 12.49 -5.89 -13.14
C ALA A 225 13.49 -6.47 -12.13
N THR A 226 14.79 -6.51 -12.48
CA THR A 226 15.85 -7.00 -11.58
C THR A 226 15.92 -6.20 -10.29
N ARG A 227 15.86 -4.87 -10.35
CA ARG A 227 15.93 -4.03 -9.14
C ARG A 227 14.69 -4.14 -8.26
N THR A 228 13.52 -4.42 -8.85
CA THR A 228 12.29 -4.71 -8.09
C THR A 228 12.41 -6.07 -7.41
N MET A 229 12.91 -7.10 -8.10
CA MET A 229 13.13 -8.43 -7.51
C MET A 229 14.18 -8.45 -6.40
N ARG A 230 15.14 -7.52 -6.39
CA ARG A 230 16.12 -7.40 -5.29
C ARG A 230 15.45 -7.15 -3.93
N PHE A 231 14.22 -6.66 -3.89
CA PHE A 231 13.41 -6.53 -2.66
C PHE A 231 13.46 -7.79 -1.80
N PHE A 232 13.32 -8.98 -2.42
CA PHE A 232 13.30 -10.26 -1.71
C PHE A 232 14.64 -10.67 -1.08
N SER A 233 15.72 -9.98 -1.44
CA SER A 233 17.05 -10.19 -0.86
C SER A 233 17.40 -9.19 0.25
N ILE A 234 16.47 -8.28 0.57
CA ILE A 234 16.62 -7.27 1.62
C ILE A 234 15.99 -7.81 2.91
N PRO A 235 16.69 -7.80 4.05
CA PRO A 235 16.12 -8.21 5.34
C PRO A 235 14.87 -7.39 5.68
N THR A 236 13.84 -8.03 6.23
CA THR A 236 12.58 -7.35 6.62
C THR A 236 12.78 -6.26 7.67
N ARG A 237 13.83 -6.38 8.50
CA ARG A 237 14.25 -5.36 9.48
C ARG A 237 14.98 -4.15 8.88
N ALA A 238 15.33 -4.19 7.59
CA ALA A 238 16.04 -3.10 6.95
C ALA A 238 15.08 -1.92 6.72
N GLN A 239 15.16 -0.92 7.58
CA GLN A 239 14.57 0.39 7.30
C GLN A 239 15.50 1.14 6.34
N GLY A 240 15.00 1.52 5.17
CA GLY A 240 15.75 2.24 4.13
C GLY A 240 14.85 2.94 3.16
#